data_AF-A0A3B9MRV4-F1
#
_entry.id   AF-A0A3B9MRV4-F1
#
_cell.length_a   1.000
_cell.length_b   1.000
_cell.length_c   1.000
_cell.angle_alpha   90.00
_cell.angle_beta   90.00
_cell.angle_gamma   90.00
#
_symmetry.space_group_name_H-M   'P 1'
#
loop_
_entity.id
_entity.type
_entity.pdbx_description
1 polymer ?
#
loop_
_entity_poly.entity_id
_entity_poly.type
_entity_poly.pdbx_seq_one_letter_code
_entity_poly.pdbx_strand_id
1 'polypeptide(L)'
;MNEKEVQCKNCGALFDPSKEACPFCGALFYPGAEKEYLKAVEGIKDEMAETSDDSFEGFVDETKKGFKTVLITIVVTGIILALLYLAYTMIHRHIFGY
;
A
#
# COMPACT_ATOMS: atom_id res chain seq x y z
N MET A 1 -28.70 -23.09 -19.98
CA MET A 1 -27.27 -22.71 -19.82
C MET A 1 -26.68 -23.79 -18.93
N ASN A 2 -25.90 -24.71 -19.51
CA ASN A 2 -25.44 -25.91 -18.81
C ASN A 2 -24.38 -25.50 -17.78
N GLU A 3 -24.83 -25.43 -16.53
CA GLU A 3 -24.02 -25.14 -15.36
C GLU A 3 -22.94 -26.23 -15.25
N LYS A 4 -21.70 -25.79 -15.11
CA LYS A 4 -20.51 -26.63 -15.30
C LYS A 4 -20.37 -27.64 -14.17
N GLU A 5 -21.09 -28.75 -14.22
CA GLU A 5 -20.94 -29.86 -13.27
C GLU A 5 -19.49 -30.37 -13.30
N VAL A 6 -18.89 -30.54 -12.13
CA VAL A 6 -17.51 -31.03 -11.99
C VAL A 6 -17.52 -32.44 -11.43
N GLN A 7 -16.61 -33.27 -11.93
CA GLN A 7 -16.44 -34.62 -11.43
C GLN A 7 -15.50 -34.64 -10.22
N CYS A 8 -15.95 -35.25 -9.13
CA CYS A 8 -15.12 -35.48 -7.96
C CYS A 8 -13.96 -36.43 -8.29
N LYS A 9 -12.72 -35.99 -8.07
CA LYS A 9 -11.53 -36.85 -8.25
C LYS A 9 -11.45 -38.01 -7.25
N ASN A 10 -12.14 -37.91 -6.12
CA ASN A 10 -12.11 -38.93 -5.07
C ASN A 10 -13.17 -40.03 -5.26
N CYS A 11 -14.40 -39.68 -5.66
CA CYS A 11 -15.49 -40.65 -5.77
C CYS A 11 -16.16 -40.70 -7.16
N GLY A 12 -15.72 -39.89 -8.11
CA GLY A 12 -16.23 -39.88 -9.48
C GLY A 12 -17.63 -39.27 -9.66
N ALA A 13 -18.28 -38.80 -8.60
CA ALA A 13 -19.60 -38.20 -8.65
C ALA A 13 -19.57 -36.81 -9.31
N LEU A 14 -20.60 -36.49 -10.09
CA LEU A 14 -20.82 -35.16 -10.66
C LEU A 14 -21.54 -34.29 -9.64
N PHE A 15 -21.03 -33.09 -9.41
CA PHE A 15 -21.62 -32.14 -8.46
C PHE A 15 -21.31 -30.70 -8.85
N ASP A 16 -22.00 -29.76 -8.23
CA ASP A 16 -21.83 -28.32 -8.46
C ASP A 16 -20.45 -27.84 -7.96
N PRO A 17 -19.63 -27.18 -8.80
CA PRO A 17 -18.32 -26.66 -8.44
C PRO A 17 -18.34 -25.54 -7.40
N SER A 18 -19.50 -24.97 -7.09
CA SER A 18 -19.69 -23.93 -6.07
C SER A 18 -19.60 -24.50 -4.65
N LYS A 19 -19.59 -25.82 -4.49
CA LYS A 19 -19.43 -26.49 -3.19
C LYS A 19 -17.94 -26.64 -2.85
N GLU A 20 -17.57 -26.27 -1.63
CA GLU A 20 -16.23 -26.43 -1.05
C GLU A 20 -15.82 -27.89 -0.83
N ALA A 21 -16.79 -28.80 -0.75
CA ALA A 21 -16.57 -30.23 -0.60
C ALA A 21 -17.59 -31.03 -1.43
N CYS A 22 -17.16 -32.21 -1.88
CA CYS A 22 -18.05 -33.12 -2.58
C CYS A 22 -19.15 -33.63 -1.63
N PRO A 23 -20.45 -33.47 -1.95
CA PRO A 23 -21.54 -33.87 -1.06
C PRO A 23 -21.68 -35.39 -0.89
N PHE A 24 -21.00 -36.18 -1.75
CA PHE A 24 -21.09 -37.63 -1.74
C PHE A 24 -20.01 -38.30 -0.88
N CYS A 25 -18.79 -37.75 -0.88
CA CYS A 25 -17.64 -38.36 -0.19
C CYS A 25 -16.91 -37.44 0.79
N GLY A 26 -17.31 -36.16 0.87
CA GLY A 26 -16.67 -35.17 1.75
C GLY A 26 -15.29 -34.71 1.30
N ALA A 27 -14.79 -35.16 0.15
CA ALA A 27 -13.50 -34.71 -0.36
C ALA A 27 -13.52 -33.21 -0.68
N LEU A 28 -12.52 -32.50 -0.16
CA LEU A 28 -12.36 -31.06 -0.36
C LEU A 28 -12.19 -30.74 -1.85
N PHE A 29 -12.94 -29.76 -2.33
CA PHE A 29 -12.89 -29.25 -3.69
C PHE A 29 -12.26 -27.85 -3.68
N TYR A 30 -10.92 -27.84 -3.81
CA TYR A 30 -10.10 -26.63 -3.81
C TYR A 30 -10.58 -25.49 -4.73
N PRO A 31 -11.10 -25.72 -5.96
CA PRO A 31 -11.53 -24.62 -6.84
C PRO A 31 -12.75 -23.84 -6.30
N GLY A 32 -13.62 -24.50 -5.53
CA GLY A 32 -14.73 -23.83 -4.83
C GLY A 32 -14.25 -23.05 -3.60
N ALA A 33 -13.27 -23.60 -2.88
CA ALA A 33 -12.65 -22.95 -1.73
C ALA A 33 -11.70 -21.78 -2.10
N GLU A 34 -11.15 -21.80 -3.31
CA GLU A 34 -10.20 -20.81 -3.80
C GLU A 34 -10.83 -19.43 -4.00
N LYS A 35 -12.12 -19.33 -4.35
CA LYS A 35 -12.78 -18.03 -4.56
C LYS A 35 -12.89 -17.18 -3.29
N GLU A 36 -13.24 -17.81 -2.17
CA GLU A 36 -13.28 -17.15 -0.86
C GLU A 36 -11.86 -16.81 -0.37
N TYR A 37 -10.90 -17.71 -0.61
CA TYR A 37 -9.48 -17.47 -0.31
C TYR A 37 -8.90 -16.30 -1.14
N LEU A 38 -9.19 -16.22 -2.44
CA LEU A 38 -8.72 -15.12 -3.29
C LEU A 38 -9.29 -13.78 -2.86
N LYS A 39 -10.56 -13.73 -2.44
CA LYS A 39 -11.18 -12.52 -1.91
C LYS A 39 -10.53 -12.06 -0.60
N ALA A 40 -10.15 -13.00 0.27
CA ALA A 40 -9.38 -12.70 1.47
C ALA A 40 -7.96 -12.20 1.14
N VAL A 41 -7.33 -12.71 0.08
CA VAL A 41 -6.03 -12.23 -0.40
C VAL A 41 -6.14 -10.85 -1.09
N GLU A 42 -7.23 -10.55 -1.78
CA GLU A 42 -7.49 -9.21 -2.35
C GLU A 42 -7.64 -8.14 -1.27
N GLY A 43 -8.33 -8.45 -0.15
CA GLY A 43 -8.39 -7.53 0.99
C GLY A 43 -7.01 -7.21 1.58
N ILE A 44 -6.09 -8.19 1.57
CA ILE A 44 -4.69 -7.98 1.99
C ILE A 44 -3.92 -7.11 0.97
N LYS A 45 -4.31 -7.13 -0.32
CA LYS A 45 -3.67 -6.29 -1.35
C LYS A 45 -4.12 -4.84 -1.29
N ASP A 46 -5.36 -4.58 -0.86
CA ASP A 46 -5.81 -3.21 -0.59
C ASP A 46 -5.04 -2.62 0.62
N GLU A 47 -4.79 -3.41 1.67
CA GLU A 47 -3.91 -3.03 2.78
C GLU A 47 -2.42 -2.85 2.39
N MET A 48 -1.96 -3.46 1.28
CA MET A 48 -0.58 -3.30 0.79
C MET A 48 -0.42 -2.25 -0.31
N ALA A 49 -1.45 -1.94 -1.09
CA ALA A 49 -1.40 -0.91 -2.12
C ALA A 49 -1.47 0.50 -1.51
N GLU A 50 -2.06 0.64 -0.32
CA GLU A 50 -2.07 1.88 0.47
C GLU A 50 -0.85 2.00 1.40
N THR A 51 0.02 0.98 1.50
CA THR A 51 1.31 1.09 2.21
C THR A 51 2.41 1.75 1.36
N SER A 52 2.02 2.71 0.51
CA SER A 52 2.94 3.70 -0.05
C SER A 52 2.52 5.15 0.23
N ASP A 53 1.36 5.37 0.86
CA ASP A 53 0.93 6.71 1.29
C ASP A 53 0.78 6.85 2.83
N ASP A 54 0.82 5.73 3.58
CA ASP A 54 0.47 5.75 5.01
C ASP A 54 1.66 5.56 5.96
N SER A 55 2.76 6.28 5.72
CA SER A 55 3.59 6.73 6.86
C SER A 55 3.07 8.05 7.44
N PHE A 56 2.01 8.63 6.86
CA PHE A 56 1.66 10.03 7.06
C PHE A 56 0.43 10.28 7.95
N GLU A 57 -0.59 9.42 8.03
CA GLU A 57 -1.84 9.77 8.74
C GLU A 57 -1.88 9.39 10.22
N GLY A 58 -1.42 8.20 10.63
CA GLY A 58 -1.33 7.81 12.05
C GLY A 58 -0.21 8.52 12.83
N PHE A 59 0.79 9.06 12.11
CA PHE A 59 1.83 9.92 12.67
C PHE A 59 1.33 11.36 12.85
N VAL A 60 0.31 11.83 12.12
CA VAL A 60 -0.08 13.26 12.14
C VAL A 60 -0.89 13.68 13.36
N ASP A 61 -1.55 12.78 14.09
CA ASP A 61 -2.39 13.20 15.22
C ASP A 61 -1.56 13.50 16.48
N GLU A 62 -0.66 12.60 16.89
CA GLU A 62 0.26 12.87 18.01
C GLU A 62 1.49 13.69 17.61
N THR A 63 1.93 13.63 16.34
CA THR A 63 3.13 14.34 15.89
C THR A 63 2.85 15.72 15.30
N LYS A 64 1.58 16.15 15.17
CA LYS A 64 1.21 17.47 14.62
C LYS A 64 1.95 18.64 15.27
N LYS A 65 2.13 18.56 16.60
CA LYS A 65 2.78 19.62 17.39
C LYS A 65 4.30 19.65 17.20
N GLY A 66 4.93 18.48 17.22
CA GLY A 66 6.38 18.35 17.02
C GLY A 66 6.78 18.64 15.57
N PHE A 67 6.04 18.08 14.62
CA PHE A 67 6.34 18.18 13.19
C PHE A 67 6.19 19.60 12.66
N LYS A 68 5.17 20.35 13.11
CA LYS A 68 5.03 21.76 12.73
C LYS A 68 6.24 22.60 13.17
N THR A 69 6.75 22.35 14.37
CA THR A 69 7.93 23.07 14.89
C THR A 69 9.20 22.66 14.15
N VAL A 70 9.43 21.36 13.96
CA VAL A 70 10.61 20.83 13.25
C VAL A 70 10.61 21.22 11.77
N LEU A 71 9.45 21.25 11.11
CA LEU A 71 9.34 21.65 9.70
C LEU A 71 9.62 23.16 9.54
N ILE A 72 9.08 24.00 10.43
CA ILE A 72 9.36 25.45 10.42
C ILE A 72 10.86 25.71 10.66
N THR A 73 11.51 25.03 11.61
CA THR A 73 12.94 25.26 11.87
C THR A 73 13.82 24.86 10.69
N ILE A 74 13.52 23.75 10.01
CA ILE A 74 14.23 23.33 8.79
C ILE A 74 14.07 24.37 7.67
N VAL A 75 12.84 24.84 7.43
CA VAL A 75 12.56 25.83 6.38
C VAL A 75 13.26 27.16 6.67
N VAL A 76 13.17 27.66 7.90
CA VAL A 76 13.84 28.91 8.30
C VAL A 76 15.36 28.80 8.16
N THR A 77 15.95 27.67 8.58
CA THR A 77 17.39 27.44 8.45
C THR A 77 17.81 27.40 6.98
N GLY A 78 17.04 26.74 6.12
CA GLY A 78 17.29 26.70 4.68
C GLY A 78 17.24 28.08 4.03
N ILE A 79 16.28 28.92 4.41
CA ILE A 79 16.16 30.30 3.90
C ILE A 79 17.37 31.14 4.32
N ILE A 80 17.80 31.06 5.58
CA ILE A 80 18.97 31.80 6.07
C ILE A 80 20.23 31.40 5.28
N LEU A 81 20.46 30.10 5.07
CA LEU A 81 21.61 29.62 4.29
C LEU A 81 21.56 30.11 2.84
N ALA A 82 20.39 30.10 2.20
CA ALA A 82 20.23 30.61 0.85
C ALA A 82 20.53 32.11 0.75
N LEU A 83 20.06 32.92 1.70
CA LEU A 83 20.34 34.36 1.74
C LEU A 83 21.83 34.64 1.95
N LEU A 84 22.50 33.90 2.83
CA LEU A 84 23.95 34.02 3.02
C LEU A 84 24.74 33.66 1.76
N TYR A 85 24.32 32.62 1.04
CA TYR A 85 24.94 32.24 -0.22
C TYR A 85 24.74 33.32 -1.31
N LEU A 86 23.54 33.89 -1.42
CA LEU A 86 23.27 34.99 -2.34
C LEU A 86 24.09 36.25 -1.97
N ALA A 87 24.19 36.59 -0.69
CA ALA A 87 25.03 37.69 -0.24
C ALA A 87 26.51 37.45 -0.55
N TYR A 88 27.01 36.23 -0.30
CA TYR A 88 28.38 35.83 -0.64
C TYR A 88 28.66 35.97 -2.13
N THR A 89 27.75 35.48 -2.98
CA THR A 89 27.91 35.58 -4.45
C THR A 89 27.80 37.01 -4.95
N MET A 90 26.95 37.86 -4.35
CA MET A 90 26.86 39.29 -4.64
C MET A 90 28.11 40.06 -4.24
N ILE A 91 28.67 39.80 -3.05
CA ILE A 91 29.91 40.40 -2.57
C ILE A 91 31.09 39.92 -3.41
N HIS A 92 31.16 38.63 -3.71
CA HIS A 92 32.18 38.07 -4.59
C HIS A 92 32.09 38.69 -5.99
N ARG A 93 30.89 38.84 -6.56
CA ARG A 93 30.68 39.53 -7.85
C ARG A 93 31.16 40.99 -7.80
N HIS A 94 30.90 41.69 -6.70
CA HIS A 94 31.27 43.08 -6.54
C HIS A 94 32.77 43.28 -6.28
N ILE A 95 33.42 42.38 -5.54
CA ILE A 95 34.86 42.43 -5.23
C ILE A 95 35.70 41.93 -6.40
N PHE A 96 35.28 40.85 -7.05
CA PHE A 96 36.02 40.22 -8.15
C PHE A 96 35.65 40.76 -9.53
N GLY A 97 34.74 41.74 -9.61
CA GLY A 97 34.45 42.58 -10.78
C GLY A 97 34.72 41.91 -12.13
N TYR A 98 33.87 40.94 -12.50
CA TYR A 98 33.83 40.37 -13.84
C TYR A 98 32.74 41.05 -14.66
#